data_AF-A0A966YTK8-F1
#
_entry.id   AF-A0A966YTK8-F1
#
_cell.length_a   1.000
_cell.length_b   1.000
_cell.length_c   1.000
_cell.angle_alpha   90.00
_cell.angle_beta   90.00
_cell.angle_gamma   90.00
#
_symmetry.space_group_name_H-M   'P 1'
#
loop_
_entity.id
_entity.type
_entity.pdbx_description
1 polymer ?
#
loop_
_entity_poly.entity_id
_entity_poly.type
_entity_poly.pdbx_seq_one_letter_code
_entity_poly.pdbx_strand_id
1 'polypeptide(L)'
;MTISGVGNFTLLSNGSYTFEPVANYTGLVPQVNYTASNTTDGSNATSTSSLTLTITPVNDPPTATNDSVTTTEDTNVTLAATDFGVYSDLEGDPLAKIQITSLESSGSLQYFNGSAWLDVTLNQEVTAADLANGSLRFVPAADESGSPYTTLQFRVHDGTDYSVANYTLTVNVTPVNDPPVNTVPGQQTLFDYESLTFSAVNAVDDGRRNTGSDCQRQCGRHWDRFRQ
;
A
#
# COMPACT_ATOMS: atom_id res chain seq x y z
N MET A 1 28.89 -35.08 -1.10
CA MET A 1 29.05 -34.41 -2.42
C MET A 1 28.24 -33.14 -2.38
N THR A 2 28.82 -32.02 -2.78
CA THR A 2 28.09 -30.75 -2.92
C THR A 2 27.74 -30.54 -4.38
N ILE A 3 26.47 -30.29 -4.66
CA ILE A 3 25.96 -29.89 -5.97
C ILE A 3 25.78 -28.37 -5.91
N SER A 4 26.68 -27.64 -6.57
CA SER A 4 26.75 -26.17 -6.50
C SER A 4 25.40 -25.55 -6.85
N GLY A 5 24.86 -24.72 -5.94
CA GLY A 5 23.57 -24.04 -6.10
C GLY A 5 22.32 -24.91 -5.91
N VAL A 6 22.48 -26.20 -5.57
CA VAL A 6 21.35 -27.15 -5.48
C VAL A 6 21.25 -27.79 -4.09
N GLY A 7 22.33 -28.35 -3.56
CA GLY A 7 22.30 -28.99 -2.25
C GLY A 7 23.48 -29.91 -1.96
N ASN A 8 23.44 -30.55 -0.79
CA ASN A 8 24.41 -31.52 -0.34
C ASN A 8 23.82 -32.93 -0.36
N PHE A 9 24.48 -33.83 -1.09
CA PHE A 9 24.14 -35.24 -1.15
C PHE A 9 25.15 -36.09 -0.37
N THR A 10 24.67 -37.00 0.48
CA THR A 10 25.49 -37.97 1.20
C THR A 10 24.94 -39.37 0.99
N LEU A 11 25.79 -40.30 0.54
CA LEU A 11 25.47 -41.74 0.49
C LEU A 11 26.21 -42.42 1.64
N LEU A 12 25.46 -43.13 2.50
CA LEU A 12 25.97 -43.86 3.64
C LEU A 12 26.37 -45.28 3.23
N SER A 13 27.27 -45.90 3.99
CA SER A 13 27.80 -47.25 3.70
C SER A 13 26.75 -48.36 3.78
N ASN A 14 25.61 -48.11 4.43
CA ASN A 14 24.46 -49.02 4.48
C ASN A 14 23.50 -48.84 3.29
N GLY A 15 23.83 -47.98 2.31
CA GLY A 15 23.01 -47.67 1.15
C GLY A 15 21.92 -46.63 1.38
N SER A 16 21.72 -46.13 2.61
CA SER A 16 20.85 -44.98 2.86
C SER A 16 21.50 -43.70 2.32
N TYR A 17 20.69 -42.70 1.95
CA TYR A 17 21.18 -41.40 1.51
C TYR A 17 20.46 -40.25 2.20
N THR A 18 21.13 -39.11 2.29
CA THR A 18 20.53 -37.84 2.67
C THR A 18 20.76 -36.82 1.56
N PHE A 19 19.76 -35.96 1.35
CA PHE A 19 19.86 -34.81 0.47
C PHE A 19 19.35 -33.59 1.22
N GLU A 20 20.21 -32.59 1.36
CA GLU A 20 19.90 -31.31 1.99
C GLU A 20 19.90 -30.23 0.90
N PRO A 21 18.71 -29.78 0.44
CA PRO A 21 18.64 -28.73 -0.57
C PRO A 21 19.21 -27.41 -0.03
N VAL A 22 19.79 -26.61 -0.92
CA VAL A 22 19.98 -25.18 -0.64
C VAL A 22 18.61 -24.56 -0.39
N ALA A 23 18.51 -23.68 0.60
CA ALA A 23 17.26 -22.96 0.86
C ALA A 23 16.71 -22.32 -0.42
N ASN A 24 15.41 -22.47 -0.64
CA ASN A 24 14.66 -21.89 -1.76
C ASN A 24 15.03 -22.46 -3.14
N TYR A 25 15.80 -23.55 -3.19
CA TYR A 25 16.00 -24.29 -4.43
C TYR A 25 14.73 -25.08 -4.78
N THR A 26 14.24 -24.91 -5.99
CA THR A 26 13.10 -25.64 -6.53
C THR A 26 13.46 -26.30 -7.86
N GLY A 27 12.85 -27.44 -8.14
CA GLY A 27 13.00 -28.14 -9.42
C GLY A 27 13.89 -29.38 -9.38
N LEU A 28 14.39 -29.76 -10.56
CA LEU A 28 15.08 -31.03 -10.80
C LEU A 28 16.52 -30.99 -10.33
N VAL A 29 16.84 -31.83 -9.34
CA VAL A 29 18.23 -32.04 -8.91
C VAL A 29 18.99 -32.76 -10.03
N PRO A 30 20.22 -32.33 -10.37
CA PRO A 30 21.08 -33.05 -11.30
C PRO A 30 21.19 -34.53 -10.94
N GLN A 31 21.07 -35.40 -11.95
CA GLN A 31 21.04 -36.84 -11.77
C GLN A 31 22.26 -37.33 -10.99
N VAL A 32 22.03 -38.06 -9.90
CA VAL A 32 23.09 -38.65 -9.08
C VAL A 32 23.27 -40.10 -9.50
N ASN A 33 24.44 -40.45 -10.03
CA ASN A 33 24.79 -41.83 -10.36
C ASN A 33 25.55 -42.47 -9.19
N TYR A 34 25.17 -43.69 -8.81
CA TYR A 34 25.84 -44.46 -7.76
C TYR A 34 26.13 -45.89 -8.21
N THR A 35 27.22 -46.46 -7.69
CA THR A 35 27.67 -47.82 -8.00
C THR A 35 27.65 -48.65 -6.73
N ALA A 36 26.86 -49.72 -6.71
CA ALA A 36 26.96 -50.76 -5.70
C ALA A 36 28.04 -51.76 -6.11
N SER A 37 28.90 -52.19 -5.16
CA SER A 37 29.90 -53.23 -5.38
C SER A 37 29.72 -54.37 -4.38
N ASN A 38 29.76 -55.61 -4.86
CA ASN A 38 29.85 -56.80 -4.00
C ASN A 38 31.33 -57.14 -3.80
N THR A 39 31.80 -57.00 -2.56
CA THR A 39 33.17 -57.33 -2.17
C THR A 39 33.26 -58.60 -1.31
N THR A 40 32.12 -59.21 -0.98
CA THR A 40 32.00 -60.31 -0.01
C THR A 40 32.41 -61.68 -0.56
N ASP A 41 32.34 -61.90 -1.87
CA ASP A 41 32.65 -63.17 -2.54
C ASP A 41 33.90 -63.09 -3.45
N GLY A 42 34.63 -61.97 -3.42
CA GLY A 42 35.81 -61.74 -4.26
C GLY A 42 35.49 -61.48 -5.74
N SER A 43 34.22 -61.41 -6.15
CA SER A 43 33.81 -61.21 -7.54
C SER A 43 34.03 -59.78 -8.06
N ASN A 44 34.12 -58.79 -7.15
CA ASN A 44 34.15 -57.36 -7.47
C ASN A 44 33.04 -56.93 -8.44
N ALA A 45 31.90 -57.64 -8.45
CA ALA A 45 30.78 -57.31 -9.31
C ALA A 45 30.23 -55.92 -8.93
N THR A 46 29.98 -55.07 -9.94
CA THR A 46 29.42 -53.74 -9.76
C THR A 46 28.08 -53.58 -10.49
N SER A 47 27.21 -52.76 -9.93
CA SER A 47 25.94 -52.36 -10.55
C SER A 47 25.74 -50.86 -10.39
N THR A 48 25.48 -50.17 -11.48
CA THR A 48 25.24 -48.72 -11.50
C THR A 48 23.76 -48.42 -11.58
N SER A 49 23.30 -47.45 -10.80
CA SER A 49 21.94 -46.92 -10.88
C SER A 49 21.96 -45.40 -10.73
N SER A 50 20.85 -44.77 -11.08
CA SER A 50 20.68 -43.32 -11.03
C SER A 50 19.53 -42.94 -10.11
N LEU A 51 19.73 -41.88 -9.34
CA LEU A 51 18.72 -41.26 -8.49
C LEU A 51 18.29 -39.93 -9.11
N THR A 52 16.99 -39.80 -9.37
CA THR A 52 16.36 -38.55 -9.79
C THR A 52 15.58 -37.99 -8.61
N LEU A 53 15.85 -36.74 -8.24
CA LEU A 53 15.15 -36.03 -7.18
C LEU A 53 14.51 -34.76 -7.76
N THR A 54 13.31 -34.45 -7.30
CA THR A 54 12.62 -33.18 -7.58
C THR A 54 12.30 -32.52 -6.26
N ILE A 55 12.69 -31.26 -6.09
CA ILE A 55 12.36 -30.46 -4.91
C ILE A 55 11.13 -29.63 -5.25
N THR A 56 10.06 -29.83 -4.49
CA THR A 56 8.84 -29.02 -4.57
C THR A 56 8.99 -27.79 -3.68
N PRO A 57 8.54 -26.60 -4.11
CA PRO A 57 8.54 -25.43 -3.26
C PRO A 57 7.67 -25.63 -2.01
N VAL A 58 8.05 -24.94 -0.95
CA VAL A 58 7.17 -24.59 0.17
C VAL A 58 6.89 -23.11 0.01
N ASN A 59 5.65 -22.67 0.24
CA ASN A 59 5.27 -21.27 0.08
C ASN A 59 6.08 -20.38 1.03
N ASP A 60 6.76 -19.38 0.48
CA ASP A 60 7.42 -18.31 1.21
C ASP A 60 6.50 -17.06 1.18
N PRO A 61 6.19 -16.45 2.34
CA PRO A 61 5.28 -15.30 2.35
C PRO A 61 5.78 -14.13 1.48
N PRO A 62 4.86 -13.41 0.82
CA PRO A 62 5.24 -12.34 -0.09
C PRO A 62 5.81 -11.13 0.66
N THR A 63 6.41 -10.21 -0.09
CA THR A 63 6.92 -8.94 0.41
C THR A 63 6.43 -7.77 -0.44
N ALA A 64 6.43 -6.58 0.15
CA ALA A 64 6.18 -5.31 -0.53
C ALA A 64 7.13 -4.22 -0.02
N THR A 65 6.90 -2.98 -0.44
CA THR A 65 7.57 -1.79 0.11
C THR A 65 6.54 -0.79 0.62
N ASN A 66 6.98 0.15 1.45
CA ASN A 66 6.18 1.36 1.70
C ASN A 66 6.04 2.16 0.39
N ASP A 67 4.99 2.97 0.32
CA ASP A 67 4.76 3.85 -0.82
C ASP A 67 4.03 5.13 -0.43
N SER A 68 3.86 6.02 -1.40
CA SER A 68 3.10 7.25 -1.23
C SER A 68 2.32 7.64 -2.48
N VAL A 69 1.13 8.19 -2.27
CA VAL A 69 0.33 8.83 -3.32
C VAL A 69 0.17 10.31 -3.02
N THR A 70 -0.02 11.10 -4.08
CA THR A 70 -0.29 12.53 -3.96
C THR A 70 -1.53 12.88 -4.77
N THR A 71 -2.41 13.68 -4.17
CA THR A 71 -3.57 14.28 -4.83
C THR A 71 -3.68 15.75 -4.44
N THR A 72 -4.50 16.51 -5.15
CA THR A 72 -4.91 17.84 -4.72
C THR A 72 -6.06 17.73 -3.71
N GLU A 73 -6.26 18.74 -2.88
CA GLU A 73 -7.46 18.79 -2.03
C GLU A 73 -8.74 18.71 -2.87
N ASP A 74 -9.82 18.25 -2.22
CA ASP A 74 -11.13 17.99 -2.81
C ASP A 74 -11.14 17.02 -4.01
N THR A 75 -10.03 16.32 -4.23
CA THR A 75 -9.85 15.40 -5.35
C THR A 75 -9.58 13.99 -4.84
N ASN A 76 -10.54 13.11 -5.08
CA ASN A 76 -10.42 11.70 -4.76
C ASN A 76 -9.28 11.06 -5.57
N VAL A 77 -8.54 10.14 -4.95
CA VAL A 77 -7.54 9.32 -5.64
C VAL A 77 -7.97 7.86 -5.64
N THR A 78 -8.14 7.29 -6.84
CA THR A 78 -8.34 5.84 -7.00
C THR A 78 -7.02 5.13 -6.79
N LEU A 79 -7.01 4.11 -5.94
CA LEU A 79 -5.81 3.35 -5.59
C LEU A 79 -5.75 2.05 -6.41
N ALA A 80 -4.63 1.85 -7.08
CA ALA A 80 -4.30 0.63 -7.81
C ALA A 80 -3.26 -0.20 -7.05
N ALA A 81 -3.00 -1.43 -7.50
CA ALA A 81 -2.00 -2.31 -6.89
C ALA A 81 -0.60 -1.68 -6.84
N THR A 82 -0.26 -0.83 -7.81
CA THR A 82 1.03 -0.13 -7.86
C THR A 82 1.21 0.92 -6.77
N ASP A 83 0.13 1.36 -6.12
CA ASP A 83 0.20 2.33 -5.02
C ASP A 83 0.48 1.66 -3.66
N PHE A 84 0.58 0.33 -3.63
CA PHE A 84 0.90 -0.48 -2.45
C PHE A 84 2.34 -1.00 -2.48
N GLY A 85 3.25 -0.24 -3.12
CA GLY A 85 4.67 -0.53 -3.18
C GLY A 85 5.04 -1.63 -4.19
N VAL A 86 6.32 -1.99 -4.18
CA VAL A 86 6.86 -3.03 -5.08
C VAL A 86 6.62 -4.40 -4.46
N TYR A 87 5.61 -5.11 -4.97
CA TYR A 87 5.34 -6.50 -4.61
C TYR A 87 6.40 -7.45 -5.16
N SER A 88 6.81 -8.41 -4.33
CA SER A 88 7.69 -9.52 -4.73
C SER A 88 7.33 -10.78 -3.95
N ASP A 89 7.37 -11.89 -4.65
CA ASP A 89 7.17 -13.23 -4.11
C ASP A 89 8.27 -14.16 -4.64
N LEU A 90 8.73 -15.11 -3.82
CA LEU A 90 9.88 -15.95 -4.17
C LEU A 90 9.52 -17.04 -5.19
N GLU A 91 8.33 -17.60 -5.05
CA GLU A 91 7.79 -18.60 -5.98
C GLU A 91 7.25 -17.94 -7.26
N GLY A 92 7.06 -16.63 -7.21
CA GLY A 92 6.53 -15.82 -8.30
C GLY A 92 5.01 -15.79 -8.30
N ASP A 93 4.38 -16.12 -7.17
CA ASP A 93 2.93 -16.07 -7.04
C ASP A 93 2.46 -14.60 -7.10
N PRO A 94 1.45 -14.29 -7.92
CA PRO A 94 1.01 -12.92 -8.12
C PRO A 94 0.27 -12.38 -6.89
N LEU A 95 0.27 -11.05 -6.72
CA LEU A 95 -0.55 -10.40 -5.70
C LEU A 95 -2.02 -10.83 -5.86
N ALA A 96 -2.57 -11.50 -4.85
CA ALA A 96 -3.97 -11.89 -4.81
C ALA A 96 -4.86 -10.80 -4.21
N LYS A 97 -4.38 -10.17 -3.12
CA LYS A 97 -5.11 -9.14 -2.38
C LYS A 97 -4.21 -8.39 -1.40
N ILE A 98 -4.72 -7.26 -0.92
CA ILE A 98 -4.19 -6.55 0.23
C ILE A 98 -5.17 -6.64 1.41
N GLN A 99 -4.67 -6.45 2.62
CA GLN A 99 -5.48 -6.25 3.82
C GLN A 99 -5.09 -4.92 4.48
N ILE A 100 -6.07 -4.08 4.81
CA ILE A 100 -5.83 -2.82 5.52
C ILE A 100 -5.73 -3.07 7.02
N THR A 101 -4.54 -2.90 7.58
CA THR A 101 -4.22 -3.21 8.99
C THR A 101 -4.14 -1.98 9.90
N SER A 102 -4.18 -0.78 9.33
CA SER A 102 -4.43 0.48 10.04
C SER A 102 -5.17 1.43 9.12
N LEU A 103 -6.25 2.03 9.61
CA LEU A 103 -7.02 3.04 8.89
C LEU A 103 -6.32 4.41 8.96
N GLU A 104 -6.75 5.31 8.08
CA GLU A 104 -6.41 6.72 8.05
C GLU A 104 -6.87 7.47 9.31
N SER A 105 -6.15 8.54 9.67
CA SER A 105 -6.57 9.47 10.75
C SER A 105 -7.39 10.65 10.26
N SER A 106 -7.32 10.95 8.96
CA SER A 106 -8.01 12.05 8.27
C SER A 106 -8.42 11.61 6.86
N GLY A 107 -9.48 12.22 6.33
CA GLY A 107 -10.12 11.78 5.08
C GLY A 107 -10.93 10.50 5.26
N SER A 108 -11.19 9.80 4.16
CA SER A 108 -11.92 8.52 4.15
C SER A 108 -11.41 7.59 3.06
N LEU A 109 -10.97 6.40 3.44
CA LEU A 109 -10.70 5.30 2.53
C LEU A 109 -12.01 4.57 2.24
N GLN A 110 -12.36 4.45 0.96
CA GLN A 110 -13.65 3.90 0.53
C GLN A 110 -13.47 2.76 -0.46
N TYR A 111 -14.28 1.72 -0.29
CA TYR A 111 -14.36 0.56 -1.16
C TYR A 111 -15.72 0.52 -1.87
N PHE A 112 -15.70 0.23 -3.17
CA PHE A 112 -16.89 0.09 -3.98
C PHE A 112 -17.37 -1.36 -3.98
N ASN A 113 -18.55 -1.62 -3.41
CA ASN A 113 -19.11 -2.96 -3.30
C ASN A 113 -19.90 -3.43 -4.54
N GLY A 114 -19.74 -2.74 -5.68
CA GLY A 114 -20.55 -2.95 -6.88
C GLY A 114 -21.81 -2.10 -6.97
N SER A 115 -22.19 -1.39 -5.90
CA SER A 115 -23.38 -0.51 -5.87
C SER A 115 -23.10 0.87 -5.27
N ALA A 116 -22.34 0.92 -4.18
CA ALA A 116 -22.03 2.15 -3.48
C ALA A 116 -20.59 2.15 -2.96
N TRP A 117 -20.07 3.36 -2.76
CA TRP A 117 -18.84 3.59 -2.01
C TRP A 117 -19.14 3.54 -0.52
N LEU A 118 -18.43 2.68 0.19
CA LEU A 118 -18.55 2.48 1.63
C LEU A 118 -17.19 2.68 2.28
N ASP A 119 -17.18 3.16 3.52
CA ASP A 119 -15.94 3.30 4.28
C ASP A 119 -15.29 1.93 4.52
N VAL A 120 -13.98 1.88 4.36
CA VAL A 120 -13.18 0.68 4.62
C VAL A 120 -13.09 0.45 6.12
N THR A 121 -13.24 -0.81 6.52
CA THR A 121 -13.13 -1.23 7.91
C THR A 121 -11.77 -1.90 8.19
N LEU A 122 -11.36 -1.90 9.46
CA LEU A 122 -10.10 -2.52 9.86
C LEU A 122 -10.08 -4.01 9.50
N ASN A 123 -8.95 -4.47 8.95
CA ASN A 123 -8.69 -5.82 8.43
C ASN A 123 -9.48 -6.18 7.16
N GLN A 124 -10.14 -5.22 6.52
CA GLN A 124 -10.81 -5.45 5.25
C GLN A 124 -9.80 -5.83 4.17
N GLU A 125 -10.16 -6.86 3.40
CA GLU A 125 -9.40 -7.32 2.25
C GLU A 125 -9.90 -6.66 0.97
N VAL A 126 -8.96 -6.28 0.09
CA VAL A 126 -9.26 -5.74 -1.24
C VAL A 126 -8.51 -6.59 -2.26
N THR A 127 -9.24 -7.22 -3.17
CA THR A 127 -8.63 -8.14 -4.15
C THR A 127 -7.82 -7.38 -5.19
N ALA A 128 -6.82 -8.03 -5.79
CA ALA A 128 -6.07 -7.45 -6.91
C ALA A 128 -6.98 -7.12 -8.10
N ALA A 129 -8.06 -7.90 -8.30
CA ALA A 129 -9.08 -7.60 -9.30
C ALA A 129 -9.85 -6.31 -8.97
N ASP A 130 -10.24 -6.12 -7.71
CA ASP A 130 -10.93 -4.89 -7.28
C ASP A 130 -10.04 -3.66 -7.40
N LEU A 131 -8.75 -3.78 -7.06
CA LEU A 131 -7.76 -2.73 -7.28
C LEU A 131 -7.61 -2.40 -8.77
N ALA A 132 -7.52 -3.41 -9.64
CA ALA A 132 -7.46 -3.23 -11.09
C ALA A 132 -8.73 -2.57 -11.65
N ASN A 133 -9.88 -2.83 -11.03
CA ASN A 133 -11.16 -2.21 -11.36
C ASN A 133 -11.34 -0.80 -10.75
N GLY A 134 -10.37 -0.31 -9.99
CA GLY A 134 -10.45 0.99 -9.33
C GLY A 134 -11.52 1.05 -8.24
N SER A 135 -11.79 -0.08 -7.57
CA SER A 135 -12.84 -0.18 -6.54
C SER A 135 -12.37 0.27 -5.15
N LEU A 136 -11.14 0.78 -5.04
CA LEU A 136 -10.62 1.40 -3.82
C LEU A 136 -10.23 2.84 -4.12
N ARG A 137 -10.63 3.77 -3.26
CA ARG A 137 -10.25 5.18 -3.38
C ARG A 137 -10.01 5.81 -2.03
N PHE A 138 -9.19 6.83 -2.00
CA PHE A 138 -9.08 7.74 -0.87
C PHE A 138 -9.75 9.07 -1.20
N VAL A 139 -10.52 9.59 -0.25
CA VAL A 139 -11.24 10.87 -0.33
C VAL A 139 -10.68 11.79 0.75
N PRO A 140 -9.90 12.82 0.40
CA PRO A 140 -9.52 13.86 1.35
C PRO A 140 -10.74 14.51 1.99
N ALA A 141 -10.62 14.98 3.24
CA ALA A 141 -11.66 15.84 3.80
C ALA A 141 -11.71 17.17 3.05
N ALA A 142 -12.89 17.78 3.00
CA ALA A 142 -13.09 19.04 2.27
C ALA A 142 -12.18 20.14 2.81
N ASP A 143 -11.56 20.89 1.90
CA ASP A 143 -10.68 22.03 2.19
C ASP A 143 -9.48 21.68 3.12
N GLU A 144 -9.12 20.39 3.23
CA GLU A 144 -7.97 19.95 4.03
C GLU A 144 -6.78 19.54 3.14
N SER A 145 -5.58 19.97 3.56
CA SER A 145 -4.33 19.63 2.90
C SER A 145 -3.22 19.26 3.91
N GLY A 146 -2.18 18.56 3.44
CA GLY A 146 -1.05 18.13 4.26
C GLY A 146 -0.05 17.23 3.54
N SER A 147 1.20 17.23 3.98
CA SER A 147 2.24 16.31 3.50
C SER A 147 3.18 15.93 4.66
N PRO A 148 3.02 14.74 5.28
CA PRO A 148 1.95 13.77 5.02
C PRO A 148 0.58 14.30 5.48
N TYR A 149 -0.48 13.94 4.74
CA TYR A 149 -1.87 14.22 5.15
C TYR A 149 -2.39 13.13 6.09
N THR A 150 -2.21 11.87 5.71
CA THR A 150 -2.54 10.70 6.52
C THR A 150 -1.68 9.51 6.11
N THR A 151 -1.71 8.46 6.93
CA THR A 151 -1.06 7.18 6.63
C THR A 151 -2.02 6.04 6.93
N LEU A 152 -1.96 4.98 6.12
CA LEU A 152 -2.61 3.71 6.39
C LEU A 152 -1.57 2.58 6.34
N GLN A 153 -1.83 1.48 7.04
CA GLN A 153 -0.98 0.30 6.97
C GLN A 153 -1.69 -0.85 6.27
N PHE A 154 -0.92 -1.68 5.58
CA PHE A 154 -1.42 -2.82 4.84
C PHE A 154 -0.48 -4.01 4.87
N ARG A 155 -1.02 -5.19 4.54
CA ARG A 155 -0.28 -6.41 4.21
C ARG A 155 -0.66 -6.87 2.81
N VAL A 156 0.27 -7.46 2.08
CA VAL A 156 0.03 -8.14 0.80
C VAL A 156 -0.13 -9.65 1.00
N HIS A 157 -0.88 -10.30 0.09
CA HIS A 157 -1.16 -11.73 0.10
C HIS A 157 -0.99 -12.31 -1.31
N ASP A 158 -0.34 -13.46 -1.42
CA ASP A 158 0.03 -14.15 -2.68
C ASP A 158 -1.06 -15.12 -3.20
N GLY A 159 -1.98 -15.53 -2.32
CA GLY A 159 -2.99 -16.55 -2.59
C GLY A 159 -2.98 -17.68 -1.57
N THR A 160 -1.88 -17.82 -0.85
CA THR A 160 -1.61 -18.79 0.21
C THR A 160 -1.41 -18.11 1.56
N ASP A 161 -0.48 -17.14 1.64
CA ASP A 161 -0.05 -16.48 2.88
C ASP A 161 0.01 -14.95 2.77
N TYR A 162 -0.05 -14.30 3.92
CA TYR A 162 0.23 -12.88 4.03
C TYR A 162 1.71 -12.62 4.29
N SER A 163 2.21 -11.53 3.69
CA SER A 163 3.46 -10.89 4.11
C SER A 163 3.58 -10.76 5.63
N VAL A 164 4.75 -11.06 6.18
CA VAL A 164 4.98 -11.02 7.63
C VAL A 164 4.98 -9.58 8.16
N ALA A 165 5.52 -8.65 7.37
CA ALA A 165 5.59 -7.24 7.72
C ALA A 165 4.29 -6.50 7.39
N ASN A 166 4.05 -5.39 8.09
CA ASN A 166 3.12 -4.36 7.65
C ASN A 166 3.88 -3.28 6.87
N TYR A 167 3.24 -2.76 5.84
CA TYR A 167 3.75 -1.68 4.99
C TYR A 167 2.87 -0.45 5.14
N THR A 168 3.45 0.72 4.89
CA THR A 168 2.78 2.01 5.02
C THR A 168 2.52 2.63 3.66
N LEU A 169 1.28 3.02 3.41
CA LEU A 169 0.92 3.94 2.34
C LEU A 169 0.73 5.33 2.93
N THR A 170 1.55 6.28 2.48
CA THR A 170 1.44 7.70 2.84
C THR A 170 0.60 8.44 1.82
N VAL A 171 -0.44 9.14 2.26
CA VAL A 171 -1.23 10.01 1.38
C VAL A 171 -0.79 11.44 1.61
N ASN A 172 -0.45 12.15 0.53
CA ASN A 172 -0.20 13.58 0.52
C ASN A 172 -1.35 14.29 -0.19
N VAL A 173 -1.79 15.41 0.36
CA VAL A 173 -2.82 16.27 -0.21
C VAL A 173 -2.24 17.66 -0.37
N THR A 174 -2.07 18.11 -1.61
CA THR A 174 -1.53 19.44 -1.89
C THR A 174 -2.66 20.48 -1.92
N PRO A 175 -2.49 21.64 -1.26
CA PRO A 175 -3.49 22.70 -1.30
C PRO A 175 -3.66 23.25 -2.71
N VAL A 176 -4.88 23.67 -3.03
CA VAL A 176 -5.24 24.43 -4.21
C VAL A 176 -5.60 25.83 -3.74
N ASN A 177 -5.13 26.85 -4.45
CA ASN A 177 -5.42 28.22 -4.03
C ASN A 177 -6.88 28.57 -4.36
N ASP A 178 -7.72 28.66 -3.33
CA ASP A 178 -9.09 29.11 -3.49
C ASP A 178 -9.23 30.63 -3.54
N PRO A 179 -10.23 31.17 -4.25
CA PRO A 179 -10.58 32.58 -4.15
C PRO A 179 -11.08 32.89 -2.74
N PRO A 180 -10.72 34.03 -2.13
CA PRO A 180 -11.27 34.42 -0.84
C PRO A 180 -12.80 34.57 -0.95
N VAL A 181 -13.53 33.77 -0.17
CA VAL A 181 -14.99 33.88 -0.08
C VAL A 181 -15.35 34.92 0.97
N ASN A 182 -15.98 36.02 0.55
CA ASN A 182 -16.56 37.00 1.45
C ASN A 182 -18.04 36.64 1.69
N THR A 183 -18.33 35.97 2.80
CA THR A 183 -19.73 35.79 3.23
C THR A 183 -20.19 37.04 3.98
N VAL A 184 -20.96 37.89 3.30
CA VAL A 184 -21.76 38.90 4.02
C VAL A 184 -22.93 38.13 4.63
N PRO A 185 -23.22 38.30 5.94
CA PRO A 185 -24.46 37.79 6.51
C PRO A 185 -25.62 38.26 5.62
N GLY A 186 -26.58 37.38 5.31
CA GLY A 186 -27.68 37.66 4.36
C GLY A 186 -28.47 38.95 4.68
N GLN A 187 -29.47 39.30 3.87
CA GLN A 187 -30.21 40.57 4.00
C GLN A 187 -30.48 40.96 5.46
N GLN A 188 -29.82 42.04 5.91
CA GLN A 188 -30.03 42.60 7.22
C GLN A 188 -31.17 43.61 7.13
N THR A 189 -32.13 43.51 8.05
CA THR A 189 -33.18 44.53 8.22
C THR A 189 -32.90 45.27 9.52
N LEU A 190 -32.89 46.60 9.45
CA LEU A 190 -32.71 47.48 10.61
C LEU A 190 -33.80 48.53 10.64
N PHE A 191 -34.16 48.93 11.86
CA PHE A 191 -34.93 50.14 12.10
C PHE A 191 -34.03 51.38 12.02
N ASP A 192 -34.62 52.53 11.75
CA ASP A 192 -33.96 53.79 11.39
C ASP A 192 -33.11 54.45 12.50
N TYR A 193 -32.95 53.77 13.64
CA TYR A 193 -32.17 54.24 14.79
C TYR A 193 -31.33 53.15 15.47
N GLU A 194 -31.14 51.99 14.85
CA GLU A 194 -30.29 50.93 15.39
C GLU A 194 -28.93 50.86 14.69
N SER A 195 -27.87 50.62 15.47
CA SER A 195 -26.52 50.41 14.94
C SER A 195 -26.32 48.92 14.67
N LEU A 196 -25.98 48.56 13.42
CA LEU A 196 -25.53 47.19 13.12
C LEU A 196 -24.01 47.12 13.19
N THR A 197 -23.50 46.32 14.11
CA THR A 197 -22.07 45.96 14.16
C THR A 197 -21.87 44.62 13.46
N PHE A 198 -21.13 44.62 12.34
CA PHE A 198 -20.64 43.38 11.75
C PHE A 198 -19.39 42.93 12.51
N SER A 199 -19.47 41.81 13.24
CA SER A 199 -18.30 41.17 13.81
C SER A 199 -17.59 40.36 12.74
N ALA A 200 -16.60 40.99 12.11
CA ALA A 200 -15.57 40.42 11.25
C ALA A 200 -16.05 39.69 9.96
N VAL A 201 -15.37 40.03 8.86
CA VAL A 201 -15.39 39.23 7.64
C VAL A 201 -14.50 38.02 7.89
N ASN A 202 -15.05 36.81 7.84
CA ASN A 202 -14.24 35.59 7.79
C ASN A 202 -13.81 35.36 6.34
N ALA A 203 -12.54 35.60 6.03
CA ALA A 203 -11.90 35.09 4.83
C ALA A 203 -11.19 33.78 5.22
N VAL A 204 -11.67 32.66 4.70
CA VAL A 204 -10.99 31.37 4.76
C VAL A 204 -10.25 31.23 3.43
N ASP A 205 -8.98 30.88 3.50
CA ASP A 205 -8.09 30.51 2.39
C ASP A 205 -7.31 29.29 2.90
N ASP A 206 -7.05 28.30 2.05
CA ASP A 206 -6.16 27.13 2.28
C ASP A 206 -6.24 26.39 3.64
N GLY A 207 -7.40 26.35 4.30
CA GLY A 207 -7.55 25.77 5.65
C GLY A 207 -6.80 26.54 6.75
N ARG A 208 -6.14 27.67 6.44
CA ARG A 208 -5.56 28.58 7.43
C ARG A 208 -6.51 29.74 7.66
N ARG A 209 -6.80 30.04 8.92
CA ARG A 209 -7.51 31.29 9.27
C ARG A 209 -6.63 32.45 8.83
N ASN A 210 -7.07 33.21 7.85
CA ASN A 210 -6.46 34.49 7.54
C ASN A 210 -6.69 35.41 8.73
N THR A 211 -5.68 35.51 9.60
CA THR A 211 -5.73 36.43 10.75
C THR A 211 -5.87 37.86 10.22
N GLY A 212 -6.66 38.69 10.92
CA GLY A 212 -7.17 39.98 10.42
C GLY A 212 -6.15 40.99 9.89
N SER A 213 -4.84 40.73 10.00
CA SER A 213 -3.77 41.49 9.36
C SER A 213 -3.73 41.39 7.83
N ASP A 214 -4.18 40.28 7.21
CA ASP A 214 -4.19 40.17 5.74
C ASP A 214 -5.39 40.88 5.10
N CYS A 215 -6.52 40.90 5.81
CA CYS A 215 -7.72 41.60 5.36
C CYS A 215 -7.52 43.14 5.29
N GLN A 216 -6.62 43.71 6.11
CA GLN A 216 -6.36 45.16 6.10
C GLN A 216 -5.65 45.66 4.83
N ARG A 217 -4.88 44.82 4.12
CA ARG A 217 -4.16 45.25 2.90
C ARG A 217 -5.05 45.30 1.66
N GLN A 218 -6.09 44.46 1.57
CA GLN A 218 -7.01 44.43 0.43
C GLN A 218 -8.25 45.31 0.63
N CYS A 219 -8.81 45.37 1.85
CA CYS A 219 -9.99 46.19 2.13
C CYS A 219 -9.69 47.70 2.19
N GLY A 220 -8.45 48.11 2.48
CA GLY A 220 -8.07 49.51 2.57
C GLY A 220 -8.23 50.33 1.28
N ARG A 221 -8.35 49.69 0.10
CA ARG A 221 -8.55 50.39 -1.18
C ARG A 221 -10.01 50.52 -1.63
N HIS A 222 -10.96 49.86 -0.98
CA HIS A 222 -12.37 49.89 -1.39
C HIS A 222 -13.20 50.93 -0.60
N TRP A 223 -12.80 51.27 0.63
CA TRP A 223 -13.54 52.22 1.48
C TRP A 223 -13.30 53.70 1.15
N ASP A 224 -12.23 54.05 0.42
CA ASP A 224 -11.96 55.44 0.03
C ASP A 224 -12.90 55.96 -1.09
N ARG A 225 -13.73 55.11 -1.70
CA ARG A 225 -14.75 55.54 -2.68
C ARG A 225 -16.14 55.84 -2.12
N PHE A 226 -16.38 55.59 -0.83
CA PHE A 226 -17.68 55.84 -0.19
C PHE A 226 -17.68 57.05 0.76
N ARG A 227 -16.64 57.89 0.72
CA ARG A 227 -16.65 59.25 1.29
C ARG A 227 -16.68 60.31 0.19
N GLN A 228 -17.82 60.45 -0.48
CA GLN A 228 -18.27 61.71 -1.11
C GLN A 228 -19.77 61.84 -0.86
#